data_AF-H2ZBI6-F1
#
_entry.id   AF-H2ZBI6-F1
#
_cell.length_a   1.000
_cell.length_b   1.000
_cell.length_c   1.000
_cell.angle_alpha   90.00
_cell.angle_beta   90.00
_cell.angle_gamma   90.00
#
_symmetry.space_group_name_H-M   'P 1'
#
loop_
_entity.id
_entity.type
_entity.pdbx_description
1 polymer ?
#
loop_
_entity_poly.entity_id
_entity_poly.type
_entity_poly.pdbx_seq_one_letter_code
_entity_poly.pdbx_strand_id
1 'polypeptide(L)'
;MGNLMLFLCLHFVMLSILAEEQRDSNVELNHMQFGSFIDPSSLSEPAVAEGPLLHSEVTMLSNSTQMGGPLRFAVDHFANEQQCRDLTEFALNAGVLGDGYSGKASPNTEHELFQGLSIYTATELAIKGKVPVKVAALYFDLSEQVRQQVKLYFKLEELYPHYTHLVCRTSITNQTDRSDLSLPIHADNCNLQPNGSCLKHQNSLYWRDYSAILYLNEDFNGGEFIMADSNAEKITMHMKPKCGRLAGFCSGKQCSHGIKPITKGSR
;
A
#
# COMPACT_ATOMS: atom_id res chain seq x y z
N MET A 1 -32.86 -26.96 -7.53
CA MET A 1 -32.71 -26.18 -8.77
C MET A 1 -32.74 -24.71 -8.40
N GLY A 2 -31.70 -23.98 -8.83
CA GLY A 2 -31.58 -22.52 -8.80
C GLY A 2 -31.00 -21.93 -7.50
N ASN A 3 -30.06 -20.98 -7.51
CA ASN A 3 -29.10 -20.54 -8.54
C ASN A 3 -28.08 -19.61 -7.83
N LEU A 4 -26.80 -19.81 -8.11
CA LEU A 4 -25.72 -18.81 -8.20
C LEU A 4 -25.66 -17.65 -7.16
N MET A 5 -24.76 -17.75 -6.17
CA MET A 5 -24.13 -16.57 -5.55
C MET A 5 -22.65 -16.53 -5.98
N LEU A 6 -22.38 -15.82 -7.08
CA LEU A 6 -21.04 -15.34 -7.41
C LEU A 6 -20.84 -14.01 -6.67
N PHE A 7 -19.81 -13.92 -5.82
CA PHE A 7 -19.32 -12.63 -5.31
C PHE A 7 -17.81 -12.55 -5.49
N LEU A 8 -17.41 -11.66 -6.41
CA LEU A 8 -16.04 -11.33 -6.83
C LEU A 8 -15.36 -10.40 -5.81
N CYS A 9 -14.04 -10.52 -5.69
CA CYS A 9 -13.19 -9.98 -4.63
C CYS A 9 -11.78 -9.71 -5.27
N LEU A 10 -10.97 -8.72 -4.85
CA LEU A 10 -9.71 -8.26 -5.50
C LEU A 10 -8.76 -7.45 -4.55
N HIS A 11 -7.43 -7.34 -4.84
CA HIS A 11 -6.32 -7.42 -3.85
C HIS A 11 -5.15 -6.40 -3.93
N PHE A 12 -4.45 -6.20 -2.79
CA PHE A 12 -3.14 -5.54 -2.66
C PHE A 12 -2.20 -6.24 -1.65
N VAL A 13 -0.88 -6.10 -1.80
CA VAL A 13 0.11 -6.53 -0.78
C VAL A 13 0.58 -5.31 0.03
N MET A 14 0.42 -5.33 1.35
CA MET A 14 0.99 -4.35 2.29
C MET A 14 2.25 -4.94 2.94
N LEU A 15 3.39 -4.26 2.77
CA LEU A 15 4.68 -4.64 3.34
C LEU A 15 5.16 -3.56 4.32
N SER A 16 5.58 -3.94 5.53
CA SER A 16 6.18 -3.05 6.53
C SER A 16 7.55 -3.56 6.96
N ILE A 17 8.52 -2.66 7.13
CA ILE A 17 9.95 -3.00 7.09
C ILE A 17 10.79 -2.15 8.07
N LEU A 18 11.81 -2.76 8.70
CA LEU A 18 12.74 -2.16 9.68
C LEU A 18 14.05 -1.74 9.00
N ALA A 19 14.58 -0.54 9.24
CA ALA A 19 15.90 -0.08 8.84
C ALA A 19 16.77 0.22 10.07
N GLU A 20 18.09 0.00 9.97
CA GLU A 20 19.05 0.43 11.00
C GLU A 20 19.51 1.87 10.66
N GLU A 21 19.30 2.81 11.59
CA GLU A 21 19.35 4.26 11.34
C GLU A 21 20.78 4.80 11.40
N GLN A 22 21.27 5.42 10.32
CA GLN A 22 22.39 6.36 10.37
C GLN A 22 21.86 7.79 10.24
N ARG A 23 22.07 8.57 11.30
CA ARG A 23 21.81 10.01 11.36
C ARG A 23 22.85 10.75 10.52
N ASP A 24 22.40 11.56 9.57
CA ASP A 24 23.10 12.78 9.21
C ASP A 24 22.10 13.89 8.85
N SER A 25 22.37 15.06 9.43
CA SER A 25 21.53 16.25 9.44
C SER A 25 22.09 17.34 8.53
N ASN A 26 21.22 17.94 7.70
CA ASN A 26 21.10 19.39 7.41
C ASN A 26 20.62 19.63 5.98
N VAL A 27 19.39 20.11 5.81
CA VAL A 27 19.00 20.93 4.65
C VAL A 27 18.10 22.07 5.15
N GLU A 28 18.52 23.31 4.88
CA GLU A 28 17.81 24.54 5.19
C GLU A 28 16.47 24.61 4.43
N LEU A 29 15.39 24.93 5.16
CA LEU A 29 14.07 25.20 4.61
C LEU A 29 13.98 26.65 4.15
N ASN A 30 14.07 26.88 2.84
CA ASN A 30 13.62 28.14 2.26
C ASN A 30 12.19 28.02 1.75
N HIS A 31 11.41 29.06 2.06
CA HIS A 31 10.00 29.23 1.72
C HIS A 31 9.70 28.90 0.26
N MET A 32 8.75 27.98 0.04
CA MET A 32 8.05 27.86 -1.23
C MET A 32 6.54 27.94 -1.05
N GLN A 33 5.98 28.71 -1.96
CA GLN A 33 4.64 29.22 -2.08
C GLN A 33 3.64 28.09 -2.31
N PHE A 34 2.45 28.22 -1.73
CA PHE A 34 1.32 27.30 -1.90
C PHE A 34 0.97 27.16 -3.39
N GLY A 35 1.18 25.95 -3.93
CA GLY A 35 0.85 25.58 -5.31
C GLY A 35 -0.22 24.48 -5.38
N SER A 36 -0.93 24.50 -6.51
CA SER A 36 -2.08 23.70 -6.94
C SER A 36 -1.90 22.18 -6.99
N PHE A 37 -3.03 21.48 -6.99
CA PHE A 37 -3.21 20.05 -7.26
C PHE A 37 -2.30 19.53 -8.38
N ILE A 38 -1.58 18.46 -8.08
CA ILE A 38 -0.77 17.73 -9.06
C ILE A 38 -1.43 16.37 -9.27
N ASP A 39 -2.05 16.20 -10.43
CA ASP A 39 -2.22 14.88 -11.01
C ASP A 39 -0.83 14.47 -11.53
N PRO A 40 -0.25 13.33 -11.11
CA PRO A 40 1.04 12.89 -11.62
C PRO A 40 1.10 12.81 -13.15
N SER A 41 -0.06 12.64 -13.81
CA SER A 41 -0.18 12.65 -15.27
C SER A 41 -0.23 14.05 -15.91
N SER A 42 -0.36 15.12 -15.11
CA SER A 42 -0.40 16.51 -15.60
C SER A 42 0.94 17.25 -15.49
N LEU A 43 1.98 16.61 -14.97
CA LEU A 43 3.33 17.17 -14.89
C LEU A 43 4.04 17.03 -16.24
N SER A 44 4.61 18.14 -16.73
CA SER A 44 5.17 18.25 -18.08
C SER A 44 6.47 17.47 -18.31
N GLU A 45 7.12 17.01 -17.23
CA GLU A 45 8.36 16.22 -17.34
C GLU A 45 8.19 14.83 -16.73
N PRO A 46 8.70 13.78 -17.40
CA PRO A 46 8.67 12.42 -16.88
C PRO A 46 9.44 12.33 -15.56
N ALA A 47 8.92 11.56 -14.61
CA ALA A 47 9.54 11.32 -13.32
C ALA A 47 10.95 10.72 -13.49
N VAL A 48 11.96 11.36 -12.92
CA VAL A 48 13.33 10.80 -12.86
C VAL A 48 13.49 10.06 -11.53
N ALA A 49 13.98 8.82 -11.61
CA ALA A 49 14.21 7.99 -10.43
C ALA A 49 15.39 8.53 -9.59
N GLU A 50 15.17 8.65 -8.28
CA GLU A 50 16.16 9.19 -7.33
C GLU A 50 17.10 8.10 -6.77
N GLY A 51 16.74 6.84 -7.00
CA GLY A 51 17.54 5.65 -6.72
C GLY A 51 17.29 4.54 -7.74
N PRO A 52 18.07 3.44 -7.69
CA PRO A 52 17.96 2.34 -8.63
C PRO A 52 16.59 1.66 -8.62
N LEU A 53 16.16 1.22 -9.80
CA LEU A 53 15.01 0.35 -9.99
C LEU A 53 15.49 -1.12 -10.07
N LEU A 54 14.76 -2.03 -9.44
CA LEU A 54 15.17 -3.42 -9.25
C LEU A 54 15.28 -4.18 -10.57
N HIS A 55 14.33 -3.96 -11.48
CA HIS A 55 14.27 -4.58 -12.80
C HIS A 55 14.19 -3.52 -13.90
N SER A 56 14.65 -3.86 -15.10
CA SER A 56 14.66 -2.97 -16.27
C SER A 56 13.26 -2.59 -16.77
N GLU A 57 12.27 -3.42 -16.50
CA GLU A 57 10.88 -3.30 -16.91
C GLU A 57 10.10 -2.34 -16.00
N VAL A 58 10.61 -2.10 -14.79
CA VAL A 58 10.00 -1.18 -13.82
C VAL A 58 10.20 0.24 -14.31
N THR A 59 9.12 1.02 -14.33
CA THR A 59 9.16 2.41 -14.81
C THR A 59 8.78 3.37 -13.70
N MET A 60 9.54 4.47 -13.59
CA MET A 60 9.22 5.55 -12.66
C MET A 60 7.89 6.20 -13.04
N LEU A 61 6.94 6.20 -12.10
CA LEU A 61 5.67 6.91 -12.25
C LEU A 61 5.74 8.29 -11.58
N SER A 62 6.14 8.32 -10.30
CA SER A 62 6.23 9.55 -9.51
C SER A 62 7.40 9.51 -8.53
N ASN A 63 8.29 10.49 -8.59
CA ASN A 63 9.38 10.66 -7.62
C ASN A 63 8.95 11.45 -6.37
N SER A 64 9.88 11.78 -5.47
CA SER A 64 9.59 12.46 -4.22
C SER A 64 8.87 13.81 -4.39
N THR A 65 9.22 14.58 -5.43
CA THR A 65 8.62 15.88 -5.71
C THR A 65 7.16 15.72 -6.11
N GLN A 66 6.87 14.76 -6.99
CA GLN A 66 5.54 14.52 -7.53
C GLN A 66 4.64 13.79 -6.50
N MET A 67 5.24 13.03 -5.58
CA MET A 67 4.57 12.39 -4.44
C MET A 67 4.40 13.32 -3.23
N GLY A 68 4.85 14.57 -3.33
CA GLY A 68 4.68 15.59 -2.29
C GLY A 68 5.48 15.33 -1.02
N GLY A 69 6.67 14.72 -1.10
CA GLY A 69 7.56 14.53 0.05
C GLY A 69 8.79 13.67 -0.23
N PRO A 70 9.91 13.87 0.51
CA PRO A 70 11.25 13.34 0.19
C PRO A 70 11.40 11.81 0.28
N LEU A 71 10.51 11.12 1.00
CA LEU A 71 10.63 9.68 1.29
C LEU A 71 9.42 8.92 0.75
N ARG A 72 9.09 9.16 -0.52
CA ARG A 72 7.93 8.59 -1.20
C ARG A 72 8.25 8.40 -2.68
N PHE A 73 7.83 7.28 -3.26
CA PHE A 73 7.92 7.03 -4.69
C PHE A 73 6.76 6.15 -5.16
N ALA A 74 6.48 6.19 -6.46
CA ALA A 74 5.61 5.23 -7.12
C ALA A 74 6.20 4.77 -8.46
N VAL A 75 6.15 3.47 -8.73
CA VAL A 75 6.60 2.86 -9.99
C VAL A 75 5.48 2.00 -10.58
N ASP A 76 5.51 1.82 -11.89
CA ASP A 76 4.64 0.91 -12.62
C ASP A 76 5.42 -0.30 -13.13
N HIS A 77 4.69 -1.33 -13.56
CA HIS A 77 5.22 -2.57 -14.14
C HIS A 77 6.09 -3.40 -13.17
N PHE A 78 5.88 -3.24 -11.86
CA PHE A 78 6.58 -4.01 -10.83
C PHE A 78 6.15 -5.48 -10.79
N ALA A 79 4.88 -5.74 -11.07
CA ALA A 79 4.35 -7.08 -11.32
C ALA A 79 3.67 -7.09 -12.68
N ASN A 80 3.76 -8.21 -13.38
CA ASN A 80 3.07 -8.39 -14.64
C ASN A 80 1.62 -8.85 -14.43
N GLU A 81 0.83 -8.74 -15.48
CA GLU A 81 -0.59 -9.08 -15.50
C GLU A 81 -0.91 -10.51 -15.03
N GLN A 82 -0.04 -11.49 -15.33
CA GLN A 82 -0.25 -12.86 -14.86
C GLN A 82 -0.01 -12.99 -13.36
N GLN A 83 1.05 -12.36 -12.85
CA GLN A 83 1.35 -12.37 -11.41
C GLN A 83 0.25 -11.68 -10.60
N CYS A 84 -0.24 -10.54 -11.09
CA CYS A 84 -1.40 -9.84 -10.54
C CYS A 84 -2.61 -10.78 -10.46
N ARG A 85 -3.01 -11.40 -11.57
CA ARG A 85 -4.13 -12.34 -11.60
C ARG A 85 -3.96 -13.51 -10.64
N ASP A 86 -2.79 -14.14 -10.64
CA ASP A 86 -2.50 -15.31 -9.80
C ASP A 86 -2.61 -14.95 -8.31
N LEU A 87 -2.03 -13.82 -7.89
CA LEU A 87 -2.10 -13.36 -6.50
C LEU A 87 -3.47 -12.83 -6.12
N THR A 88 -4.19 -12.25 -7.07
CA THR A 88 -5.56 -11.86 -6.89
C THR A 88 -6.42 -13.09 -6.60
N GLU A 89 -6.44 -14.07 -7.50
CA GLU A 89 -7.19 -15.31 -7.29
C GLU A 89 -6.76 -16.02 -6.00
N PHE A 90 -5.47 -15.93 -5.65
CA PHE A 90 -4.97 -16.54 -4.44
C PHE A 90 -5.62 -15.96 -3.17
N ALA A 91 -5.65 -14.64 -3.02
CA ALA A 91 -6.29 -14.08 -1.83
C ALA A 91 -7.82 -14.06 -1.88
N LEU A 92 -8.45 -14.30 -3.04
CA LEU A 92 -9.88 -14.65 -3.09
C LEU A 92 -10.15 -15.95 -2.35
N ASN A 93 -9.39 -16.96 -2.74
CA ASN A 93 -9.70 -18.34 -2.42
C ASN A 93 -9.10 -18.77 -1.08
N ALA A 94 -7.99 -18.16 -0.68
CA ALA A 94 -7.27 -18.50 0.55
C ALA A 94 -7.38 -17.40 1.64
N GLY A 95 -7.86 -16.21 1.31
CA GLY A 95 -7.97 -15.10 2.27
C GLY A 95 -9.04 -15.34 3.33
N VAL A 96 -8.72 -14.99 4.58
CA VAL A 96 -9.59 -15.12 5.74
C VAL A 96 -10.27 -13.78 6.03
N LEU A 97 -11.59 -13.78 6.22
CA LEU A 97 -12.35 -12.57 6.61
C LEU A 97 -11.88 -12.07 7.98
N GLY A 98 -11.53 -10.79 8.04
CA GLY A 98 -11.02 -10.14 9.26
C GLY A 98 -9.66 -10.64 9.73
N ASP A 99 -8.84 -11.24 8.84
CA ASP A 99 -7.46 -11.63 9.16
C ASP A 99 -6.65 -10.42 9.64
N GLY A 100 -5.89 -10.60 10.72
CA GLY A 100 -5.19 -9.48 11.39
C GLY A 100 -6.07 -8.55 12.24
N TYR A 101 -7.39 -8.77 12.29
CA TYR A 101 -8.35 -7.93 13.03
C TYR A 101 -9.29 -8.75 13.94
N SER A 102 -8.80 -9.84 14.51
CA SER A 102 -9.57 -10.72 15.42
C SER A 102 -10.90 -11.20 14.83
N GLY A 103 -10.94 -11.43 13.51
CA GLY A 103 -12.14 -11.86 12.79
C GLY A 103 -13.16 -10.75 12.50
N LYS A 104 -12.87 -9.48 12.82
CA LYS A 104 -13.73 -8.35 12.46
C LYS A 104 -13.67 -8.14 10.95
N ALA A 105 -14.72 -8.56 10.24
CA ALA A 105 -14.79 -8.48 8.78
C ALA A 105 -14.79 -7.04 8.23
N SER A 106 -15.21 -6.05 9.01
CA SER A 106 -15.27 -4.64 8.60
C SER A 106 -14.48 -3.76 9.58
N PRO A 107 -13.13 -3.87 9.62
CA PRO A 107 -12.34 -3.27 10.68
C PRO A 107 -12.26 -1.74 10.59
N ASN A 108 -12.19 -1.20 9.37
CA ASN A 108 -11.93 0.21 9.10
C ASN A 108 -13.21 1.02 8.85
N THR A 109 -14.19 0.43 8.17
CA THR A 109 -15.49 1.05 7.84
C THR A 109 -16.54 -0.05 7.70
N GLU A 110 -17.79 0.24 8.03
CA GLU A 110 -18.92 -0.71 7.92
C GLU A 110 -19.33 -1.01 6.48
N HIS A 111 -18.79 -0.28 5.51
CA HIS A 111 -19.17 -0.38 4.11
C HIS A 111 -18.32 -1.37 3.31
N GLU A 112 -17.29 -1.95 3.93
CA GLU A 112 -16.33 -2.83 3.26
C GLU A 112 -16.07 -4.11 4.06
N LEU A 113 -15.87 -5.20 3.34
CA LEU A 113 -15.30 -6.43 3.87
C LEU A 113 -13.79 -6.42 3.68
N PHE A 114 -13.08 -6.87 4.71
CA PHE A 114 -11.65 -7.05 4.73
C PHE A 114 -11.34 -8.55 4.76
N GLN A 115 -10.56 -9.01 3.80
CA GLN A 115 -9.98 -10.35 3.76
C GLN A 115 -8.46 -10.23 3.70
N GLY A 116 -7.78 -11.16 4.35
CA GLY A 116 -6.34 -11.11 4.45
C GLY A 116 -5.68 -12.48 4.46
N LEU A 117 -4.42 -12.50 4.04
CA LEU A 117 -3.58 -13.69 4.04
C LEU A 117 -2.12 -13.31 4.33
N SER A 118 -1.62 -13.74 5.49
CA SER A 118 -0.20 -13.63 5.81
C SER A 118 0.67 -14.61 5.01
N ILE A 119 1.96 -14.29 4.83
CA ILE A 119 2.95 -15.19 4.20
C ILE A 119 3.03 -16.54 4.95
N TYR A 120 2.99 -16.49 6.29
CA TYR A 120 3.01 -17.68 7.12
C TYR A 120 1.81 -18.58 6.83
N THR A 121 0.60 -18.01 6.85
CA THR A 121 -0.64 -18.74 6.55
C THR A 121 -0.62 -19.32 5.13
N ALA A 122 -0.19 -18.53 4.14
CA ALA A 122 -0.04 -18.99 2.75
C ALA A 122 0.90 -20.20 2.65
N THR A 123 2.03 -20.16 3.36
CA THR A 123 3.02 -21.24 3.40
C THR A 123 2.46 -22.49 4.07
N GLU A 124 1.77 -22.34 5.20
CA GLU A 124 1.11 -23.47 5.87
C GLU A 124 0.06 -24.15 4.98
N LEU A 125 -0.76 -23.36 4.27
CA LEU A 125 -1.75 -23.89 3.33
C LEU A 125 -1.07 -24.66 2.19
N ALA A 126 0.07 -24.17 1.70
CA ALA A 126 0.84 -24.84 0.65
C ALA A 126 1.44 -26.16 1.12
N ILE A 127 2.03 -26.20 2.33
CA ILE A 127 2.57 -27.43 2.95
C ILE A 127 1.46 -28.47 3.13
N LYS A 128 0.26 -28.04 3.50
CA LYS A 128 -0.93 -28.91 3.67
C LYS A 128 -1.57 -29.31 2.33
N GLY A 129 -1.02 -28.88 1.19
CA GLY A 129 -1.56 -29.17 -0.15
C GLY A 129 -2.91 -28.49 -0.44
N LYS A 130 -3.30 -27.49 0.34
CA LYS A 130 -4.59 -26.78 0.18
C LYS A 130 -4.53 -25.71 -0.91
N VAL A 131 -3.34 -25.21 -1.21
CA VAL A 131 -3.09 -24.21 -2.26
C VAL A 131 -1.83 -24.59 -3.03
N PRO A 132 -1.68 -24.17 -4.30
CA PRO A 132 -0.48 -24.49 -5.08
C PRO A 132 0.78 -23.89 -4.45
N VAL A 133 1.83 -24.69 -4.29
CA VAL A 133 3.14 -24.20 -3.77
C VAL A 133 3.67 -23.03 -4.60
N LYS A 134 3.47 -23.08 -5.92
CA LYS A 134 3.93 -22.03 -6.85
C LYS A 134 3.32 -20.67 -6.55
N VAL A 135 2.04 -20.58 -6.15
CA VAL A 135 1.39 -19.28 -5.90
C VAL A 135 1.79 -18.71 -4.53
N ALA A 136 1.98 -19.58 -3.53
CA ALA A 136 2.53 -19.17 -2.24
C ALA A 136 3.98 -18.67 -2.37
N ALA A 137 4.79 -19.34 -3.20
CA ALA A 137 6.15 -18.90 -3.54
C ALA A 137 6.14 -17.54 -4.27
N LEU A 138 5.26 -17.37 -5.28
CA LEU A 138 5.10 -16.09 -5.97
C LEU A 138 4.78 -14.94 -5.01
N TYR A 139 3.88 -15.18 -4.04
CA TYR A 139 3.54 -14.18 -3.02
C TYR A 139 4.76 -13.78 -2.19
N PHE A 140 5.55 -14.75 -1.73
CA PHE A 140 6.79 -14.49 -1.00
C PHE A 140 7.83 -13.76 -1.86
N ASP A 141 8.10 -14.23 -3.06
CA ASP A 141 9.12 -13.69 -3.95
C ASP A 141 8.82 -12.23 -4.33
N LEU A 142 7.56 -11.90 -4.66
CA LEU A 142 7.17 -10.52 -4.95
C LEU A 142 7.28 -9.63 -3.71
N SER A 143 6.96 -10.15 -2.52
CA SER A 143 7.09 -9.39 -1.27
C SER A 143 8.55 -9.05 -0.96
N GLU A 144 9.47 -10.00 -1.16
CA GLU A 144 10.90 -9.75 -1.02
C GLU A 144 11.45 -8.80 -2.09
N GLN A 145 10.96 -8.89 -3.33
CA GLN A 145 11.33 -7.94 -4.39
C GLN A 145 10.87 -6.52 -4.04
N VAL A 146 9.65 -6.35 -3.52
CA VAL A 146 9.17 -5.04 -3.05
C VAL A 146 10.10 -4.48 -1.97
N ARG A 147 10.51 -5.30 -0.99
CA ARG A 147 11.51 -4.90 0.02
C ARG A 147 12.80 -4.43 -0.63
N GLN A 148 13.36 -5.21 -1.55
CA GLN A 148 14.60 -4.87 -2.24
C GLN A 148 14.48 -3.57 -3.03
N GLN A 149 13.36 -3.34 -3.71
CA GLN A 149 13.10 -2.09 -4.42
C GLN A 149 13.09 -0.88 -3.48
N VAL A 150 12.46 -0.98 -2.31
CA VAL A 150 12.47 0.09 -1.29
C VAL A 150 13.89 0.34 -0.78
N LYS A 151 14.64 -0.73 -0.46
CA LYS A 151 16.04 -0.65 -0.03
C LYS A 151 16.90 0.08 -1.06
N LEU A 152 16.80 -0.32 -2.33
CA LEU A 152 17.55 0.26 -3.44
C LEU A 152 17.17 1.72 -3.67
N TYR A 153 15.88 2.02 -3.80
CA TYR A 153 15.40 3.36 -4.14
C TYR A 153 15.84 4.40 -3.09
N PHE A 154 15.68 4.05 -1.81
CA PHE A 154 16.09 4.94 -0.70
C PHE A 154 17.56 4.77 -0.28
N LYS A 155 18.34 3.94 -0.98
CA LYS A 155 19.79 3.74 -0.73
C LYS A 155 20.08 3.33 0.72
N LEU A 156 19.26 2.44 1.26
CA LEU A 156 19.38 1.96 2.64
C LEU A 156 20.44 0.86 2.73
N GLU A 157 21.25 0.89 3.79
CA GLU A 157 22.26 -0.15 4.05
C GLU A 157 21.60 -1.49 4.35
N GLU A 158 20.65 -1.51 5.28
CA GLU A 158 19.83 -2.68 5.58
C GLU A 158 18.35 -2.36 5.74
N LEU A 159 17.53 -3.36 5.42
CA LEU A 159 16.09 -3.24 5.43
C LEU A 159 15.45 -4.63 5.65
N TYR A 160 14.84 -4.89 6.81
CA TYR A 160 14.34 -6.21 7.23
C TYR A 160 12.81 -6.30 7.23
N PRO A 161 12.22 -7.37 6.67
CA PRO A 161 10.77 -7.53 6.64
C PRO A 161 10.24 -7.66 8.07
N HIS A 162 9.23 -6.85 8.42
CA HIS A 162 8.49 -6.99 9.66
C HIS A 162 7.17 -7.73 9.43
N TYR A 163 6.39 -7.29 8.43
CA TYR A 163 5.10 -7.90 8.15
C TYR A 163 4.69 -7.72 6.68
N THR A 164 4.07 -8.75 6.12
CA THR A 164 3.49 -8.74 4.77
C THR A 164 2.05 -9.24 4.86
N HIS A 165 1.13 -8.53 4.22
CA HIS A 165 -0.27 -8.90 4.16
C HIS A 165 -0.80 -8.81 2.73
N LEU A 166 -1.30 -9.91 2.19
CA LEU A 166 -2.07 -9.90 0.95
C LEU A 166 -3.53 -9.69 1.35
N VAL A 167 -4.08 -8.55 0.98
CA VAL A 167 -5.34 -8.02 1.47
C VAL A 167 -6.30 -7.83 0.31
N CYS A 168 -7.58 -8.09 0.55
CA CYS A 168 -8.66 -7.62 -0.30
C CYS A 168 -9.64 -6.79 0.51
N ARG A 169 -10.07 -5.67 -0.06
CA ARG A 169 -11.14 -4.82 0.46
C ARG A 169 -12.28 -4.75 -0.55
N THR A 170 -13.44 -5.29 -0.18
CA THR A 170 -14.60 -5.40 -1.06
C THR A 170 -15.72 -4.49 -0.59
N SER A 171 -16.29 -3.69 -1.49
CA SER A 171 -17.50 -2.91 -1.16
C SER A 171 -18.70 -3.84 -0.92
N ILE A 172 -19.42 -3.65 0.18
CA ILE A 172 -20.60 -4.48 0.54
C ILE A 172 -21.80 -4.18 -0.36
N THR A 173 -21.92 -2.95 -0.86
CA THR A 173 -22.97 -2.52 -1.79
C THR A 173 -22.43 -1.55 -2.84
N ASN A 174 -23.10 -1.43 -3.98
CA ASN A 174 -22.81 -0.33 -4.91
C ASN A 174 -23.33 0.96 -4.26
N GLN A 175 -22.41 1.81 -3.80
CA GLN A 175 -22.74 3.02 -3.07
C GLN A 175 -22.41 4.24 -3.92
N THR A 176 -23.31 5.22 -3.94
CA THR A 176 -23.06 6.53 -4.53
C THR A 176 -22.87 7.57 -3.42
N ASP A 177 -22.10 8.62 -3.70
CA ASP A 177 -22.00 9.81 -2.86
C ASP A 177 -21.36 9.63 -1.46
N ARG A 178 -20.43 8.69 -1.31
CA ARG A 178 -19.62 8.53 -0.10
C ARG A 178 -18.59 9.67 0.01
N SER A 179 -18.58 10.35 1.16
CA SER A 179 -17.64 11.45 1.45
C SER A 179 -16.58 11.10 2.50
N ASP A 180 -16.75 9.99 3.21
CA ASP A 180 -15.79 9.50 4.20
C ASP A 180 -14.63 8.74 3.55
N LEU A 181 -13.62 8.38 4.35
CA LEU A 181 -12.45 7.61 3.90
C LEU A 181 -12.60 6.14 4.29
N SER A 182 -12.36 5.24 3.33
CA SER A 182 -12.21 3.80 3.57
C SER A 182 -11.17 3.51 4.63
N LEU A 183 -10.07 4.26 4.60
CA LEU A 183 -9.05 4.25 5.64
C LEU A 183 -8.73 5.70 5.99
N PRO A 184 -8.99 6.13 7.25
CA PRO A 184 -8.63 7.46 7.70
C PRO A 184 -7.15 7.77 7.47
N ILE A 185 -6.83 9.06 7.38
CA ILE A 185 -5.43 9.48 7.29
C ILE A 185 -4.72 9.07 8.58
N HIS A 186 -3.63 8.33 8.45
CA HIS A 186 -2.85 7.81 9.57
C HIS A 186 -1.36 7.77 9.21
N ALA A 187 -0.54 7.42 10.20
CA ALA A 187 0.86 7.04 10.02
C ALA A 187 1.05 5.60 10.52
N ASP A 188 1.91 4.83 9.86
CA ASP A 188 2.07 3.40 10.13
C ASP A 188 2.88 3.08 11.39
N ASN A 189 3.70 4.02 11.86
CA ASN A 189 4.61 3.81 13.00
C ASN A 189 4.31 4.71 14.22
N CYS A 190 3.17 5.40 14.24
CA CYS A 190 2.78 6.22 15.39
C CYS A 190 1.29 6.50 15.45
N ASN A 191 0.81 6.90 16.63
CA ASN A 191 -0.53 7.44 16.78
C ASN A 191 -0.51 8.94 16.48
N LEU A 192 -1.05 9.31 15.31
CA LEU A 192 -1.17 10.71 14.89
C LEU A 192 -2.23 11.44 15.70
N GLN A 193 -1.84 12.51 16.38
CA GLN A 193 -2.71 13.33 17.22
C GLN A 193 -3.29 14.50 16.44
N PRO A 194 -4.44 15.08 16.88
CA PRO A 194 -5.05 16.25 16.24
C PRO A 194 -4.14 17.48 16.15
N ASN A 195 -3.13 17.60 17.00
CA ASN A 195 -2.15 18.70 16.97
C ASN A 195 -0.94 18.43 16.06
N GLY A 196 -1.00 17.39 15.21
CA GLY A 196 0.09 16.98 14.31
C GLY A 196 1.28 16.28 15.00
N SER A 197 1.19 16.01 16.31
CA SER A 197 2.19 15.19 17.00
C SER A 197 1.99 13.70 16.70
N CYS A 198 3.08 12.95 16.71
CA CYS A 198 3.13 11.54 16.30
C CYS A 198 3.69 10.75 17.48
N LEU A 199 2.77 10.19 18.27
CA LEU A 199 3.11 9.55 19.54
C LEU A 199 3.50 8.09 19.29
N LYS A 200 4.76 7.78 19.58
CA LYS A 200 5.33 6.43 19.51
C LYS A 200 5.10 5.70 20.83
N HIS A 201 4.26 4.67 20.81
CA HIS A 201 3.99 3.77 21.94
C HIS A 201 4.02 2.31 21.49
N GLN A 202 4.09 1.34 22.43
CA GLN A 202 4.24 -0.09 22.11
C GLN A 202 3.23 -0.62 21.07
N ASN A 203 1.99 -0.13 21.08
CA ASN A 203 0.94 -0.57 20.15
C ASN A 203 0.99 0.12 18.77
N SER A 204 1.86 1.11 18.58
CA SER A 204 1.95 1.90 17.35
C SER A 204 2.97 1.37 16.34
N LEU A 205 3.53 0.18 16.58
CA LEU A 205 4.51 -0.46 15.67
C LEU A 205 5.66 0.48 15.31
N TYR A 206 6.13 1.22 16.32
CA TYR A 206 7.02 2.38 16.18
C TYR A 206 8.39 2.10 15.57
N TRP A 207 8.72 0.82 15.44
CA TRP A 207 9.93 0.30 14.82
C TRP A 207 9.84 0.27 13.29
N ARG A 208 8.67 0.40 12.68
CA ARG A 208 8.53 0.43 11.22
C ARG A 208 9.11 1.73 10.66
N ASP A 209 10.00 1.62 9.68
CA ASP A 209 10.63 2.79 9.06
C ASP A 209 10.06 3.08 7.68
N TYR A 210 9.75 2.01 6.93
CA TYR A 210 9.19 2.08 5.59
C TYR A 210 8.03 1.11 5.40
N SER A 211 7.11 1.55 4.56
CA SER A 211 5.96 0.79 4.09
C SER A 211 5.93 0.78 2.57
N ALA A 212 5.34 -0.27 2.01
CA ALA A 212 5.11 -0.37 0.58
C ALA A 212 3.78 -1.06 0.28
N ILE A 213 3.16 -0.64 -0.82
CA ILE A 213 1.90 -1.20 -1.32
C ILE A 213 2.06 -1.55 -2.79
N LEU A 214 1.97 -2.84 -3.10
CA LEU A 214 1.87 -3.33 -4.48
C LEU A 214 0.40 -3.62 -4.81
N TYR A 215 -0.11 -2.93 -5.83
CA TYR A 215 -1.47 -3.08 -6.33
C TYR A 215 -1.53 -4.20 -7.36
N LEU A 216 -2.58 -5.03 -7.27
CA LEU A 216 -2.74 -6.20 -8.14
C LEU A 216 -3.88 -6.03 -9.15
N ASN A 217 -4.69 -4.97 -9.06
CA ASN A 217 -5.81 -4.77 -9.97
C ASN A 217 -6.27 -3.30 -10.08
N GLU A 218 -7.24 -3.06 -10.97
CA GLU A 218 -7.88 -1.74 -11.21
C GLU A 218 -9.38 -1.79 -11.54
N ASP A 219 -10.02 -2.95 -11.46
CA ASP A 219 -11.42 -3.20 -11.81
C ASP A 219 -12.38 -2.90 -10.64
N PHE A 220 -12.25 -1.71 -10.07
CA PHE A 220 -13.11 -1.17 -9.02
C PHE A 220 -13.25 0.36 -9.13
N ASN A 221 -14.22 0.92 -8.41
CA ASN A 221 -14.47 2.36 -8.38
C ASN A 221 -14.07 2.96 -7.03
N GLY A 222 -13.40 4.12 -7.07
CA GLY A 222 -12.86 4.79 -5.90
C GLY A 222 -11.59 4.11 -5.41
N GLY A 223 -11.41 4.01 -4.09
CA GLY A 223 -10.27 3.29 -3.49
C GLY A 223 -8.89 3.92 -3.77
N GLU A 224 -8.85 5.17 -4.23
CA GLU A 224 -7.61 5.88 -4.49
C GLU A 224 -6.77 5.97 -3.22
N PHE A 225 -5.48 5.71 -3.36
CA PHE A 225 -4.51 5.98 -2.32
C PHE A 225 -4.25 7.48 -2.26
N ILE A 226 -4.24 8.04 -1.06
CA ILE A 226 -4.00 9.45 -0.84
C ILE A 226 -2.86 9.66 0.13
N MET A 227 -2.01 10.64 -0.15
CA MET A 227 -1.04 11.16 0.81
C MET A 227 -1.51 12.50 1.35
N ALA A 228 -1.17 12.77 2.60
CA ALA A 228 -1.41 14.03 3.28
C ALA A 228 -0.09 14.69 3.70
N ASP A 229 -0.20 15.95 4.10
CA ASP A 229 0.88 16.63 4.81
C ASP A 229 1.12 16.03 6.21
N SER A 230 2.18 16.46 6.88
CA SER A 230 2.57 15.89 8.18
C SER A 230 1.58 16.16 9.32
N ASN A 231 0.61 17.03 9.10
CA ASN A 231 -0.44 17.36 10.06
C ASN A 231 -1.77 16.64 9.73
N ALA A 232 -1.82 15.88 8.63
CA ALA A 232 -3.02 15.23 8.11
C ALA A 232 -4.18 16.20 7.81
N GLU A 233 -3.88 17.47 7.53
CA GLU A 233 -4.90 18.50 7.28
C GLU A 233 -5.22 18.61 5.79
N LYS A 234 -4.20 18.44 4.94
CA LYS A 234 -4.34 18.62 3.49
C LYS A 234 -3.88 17.38 2.74
N ILE A 235 -4.74 16.88 1.84
CA ILE A 235 -4.36 15.87 0.85
C ILE A 235 -3.42 16.53 -0.18
N THR A 236 -2.28 15.91 -0.40
CA THR A 236 -1.20 16.42 -1.26
C THR A 236 -1.06 15.64 -2.56
N MET A 237 -1.47 14.37 -2.58
CA MET A 237 -1.36 13.50 -3.76
C MET A 237 -2.45 12.44 -3.76
N HIS A 238 -2.94 12.10 -4.96
CA HIS A 238 -3.83 10.97 -5.22
C HIS A 238 -3.15 10.02 -6.19
N MET A 239 -3.27 8.72 -5.93
CA MET A 239 -2.76 7.68 -6.81
C MET A 239 -3.84 6.63 -7.01
N LYS A 240 -4.21 6.40 -8.27
CA LYS A 240 -5.11 5.33 -8.65
C LYS A 240 -4.36 3.98 -8.59
N PRO A 241 -4.87 2.99 -7.86
CA PRO A 241 -4.36 1.62 -7.92
C PRO A 241 -4.42 1.04 -9.33
N LYS A 242 -3.42 0.22 -9.67
CA LYS A 242 -3.37 -0.55 -10.92
C LYS A 242 -2.48 -1.77 -10.76
N CYS A 243 -2.77 -2.86 -11.47
CA CYS A 243 -1.87 -4.02 -11.52
C CYS A 243 -0.41 -3.59 -11.76
N GLY A 244 0.48 -4.06 -10.89
CA GLY A 244 1.92 -3.83 -11.00
C GLY A 244 2.36 -2.43 -10.56
N ARG A 245 1.45 -1.59 -10.07
CA ARG A 245 1.81 -0.31 -9.47
C ARG A 245 2.30 -0.53 -8.05
N LEU A 246 3.49 -0.04 -7.74
CA LEU A 246 4.08 -0.09 -6.41
C LEU A 246 4.27 1.33 -5.89
N ALA A 247 3.80 1.61 -4.69
CA ALA A 247 4.20 2.79 -3.93
C ALA A 247 5.04 2.39 -2.72
N GLY A 248 6.20 3.04 -2.55
CA GLY A 248 7.05 2.91 -1.38
C GLY A 248 7.17 4.25 -0.66
N PHE A 249 7.09 4.24 0.66
CA PHE A 249 7.09 5.45 1.46
C PHE A 249 7.55 5.19 2.89
N CYS A 250 7.97 6.23 3.61
CA CYS A 250 8.31 6.13 5.02
C CYS A 250 7.07 5.83 5.90
N SER A 251 7.22 5.26 7.09
CA SER A 251 6.07 4.90 7.94
C SER A 251 5.63 6.01 8.91
N GLY A 252 6.38 7.11 9.00
CA GLY A 252 6.13 8.23 9.91
C GLY A 252 5.08 9.23 9.43
N LYS A 253 4.75 10.22 10.27
CA LYS A 253 3.77 11.28 9.97
C LYS A 253 4.10 12.06 8.69
N GLN A 254 5.37 12.16 8.31
CA GLN A 254 5.80 12.80 7.07
C GLN A 254 5.40 12.01 5.82
N CYS A 255 4.80 10.83 5.97
CA CYS A 255 4.17 10.01 4.93
C CYS A 255 2.75 9.61 5.34
N SER A 256 2.04 10.50 6.05
CA SER A 256 0.65 10.28 6.40
C SER A 256 -0.20 10.04 5.16
N HIS A 257 -1.06 9.02 5.22
CA HIS A 257 -1.79 8.53 4.06
C HIS A 257 -3.12 7.89 4.45
N GLY A 258 -3.98 7.69 3.46
CA GLY A 258 -5.30 7.10 3.63
C GLY A 258 -5.84 6.51 2.33
N ILE A 259 -7.09 6.06 2.35
CA ILE A 259 -7.75 5.45 1.19
C ILE A 259 -9.13 6.09 1.01
N LYS A 260 -9.38 6.58 -0.21
CA LYS A 260 -10.69 7.07 -0.65
C LYS A 260 -11.74 5.95 -0.67
N PRO A 261 -13.04 6.27 -0.57
CA PRO A 261 -14.09 5.26 -0.45
C PRO A 261 -14.07 4.28 -1.62
N ILE A 262 -14.07 2.97 -1.37
CA ILE A 262 -14.33 1.95 -2.39
C ILE A 262 -15.85 1.89 -2.56
N THR A 263 -16.33 2.26 -3.73
CA THR A 263 -17.78 2.42 -3.99
C THR A 263 -18.38 1.23 -4.73
N LYS A 264 -17.55 0.47 -5.44
CA LYS A 264 -17.93 -0.72 -6.20
C LYS A 264 -16.70 -1.58 -6.47
N GLY A 265 -16.90 -2.90 -6.45
CA GLY A 265 -15.83 -3.86 -6.72
C GLY A 265 -14.92 -4.03 -5.52
N SER A 266 -13.69 -4.46 -5.79
CA SER A 266 -12.73 -4.86 -4.77
C SER A 266 -11.32 -4.41 -5.09
N ARG A 267 -10.58 -4.04 -4.04
CA ARG A 267 -9.25 -3.44 -4.08
C ARG A 267 -8.25 -4.20 -3.23
#